data_AF-A0AA88VA31-F1
#
_entry.id   AF-A0AA88VA31-F1
#
_cell.length_a   1.000
_cell.length_b   1.000
_cell.length_c   1.000
_cell.angle_alpha   90.00
_cell.angle_beta   90.00
_cell.angle_gamma   90.00
#
_symmetry.space_group_name_H-M   'P 1'
#
loop_
_entity.id
_entity.type
_entity.pdbx_description
1 polymer ?
#
loop_
_entity_poly.entity_id
_entity_poly.type
_entity_poly.pdbx_seq_one_letter_code
_entity_poly.pdbx_strand_id
1 'polypeptide(L)'
;SVEACRRNIKFNGSVAGSKVDSHLADARVFMLSHPKEFDMVDLDPYGSPSVFLDSAVQSVVDGGMLMCTATDMAVLCGGNGEVCYSKYGSYPLRAKYCHEMALRILLACIESHANRYKRYIVPVLSVQMDFYVRVFVRIYTSASAMKNTPLKLSYIYQCTGCDSFHLQPIGRTVSKNNSVRYLPGFGPVVPQECSNCGKKYNMGGPIWSAPIHDQEWVTSILADVKLMKDRYPAYDRISAVLTTISEELPDVPLFLSLHNLCATLKCTSPSAVIFRSAVINAGYRISGTHVNPLGLKSDAPMDVIWDIMRCWVKNHPVKAQPLDQSGTVILGKQPVLQANFARAVASLSKAQAKKVARFLPNPERHWGPKLRAGRQITSKHVSLLGPEAVNSIINHEEGDEPQAKRKKTEDPTCIS
;
A
#
# COMPACT_ATOMS: atom_id res chain seq x y z
N SER A 1 -2.85 1.32 31.04
CA SER A 1 -3.94 2.04 31.74
C SER A 1 -3.51 3.49 31.96
N VAL A 2 -4.44 4.39 32.30
CA VAL A 2 -4.11 5.82 32.52
C VAL A 2 -3.12 6.00 33.69
N GLU A 3 -3.14 5.12 34.69
CA GLU A 3 -2.21 5.15 35.82
C GLU A 3 -0.78 4.85 35.36
N ALA A 4 -0.60 3.95 34.39
CA ALA A 4 0.71 3.70 33.78
C ALA A 4 1.21 4.94 33.03
N CYS A 5 0.33 5.64 32.29
CA CYS A 5 0.67 6.90 31.62
C CYS A 5 1.13 7.95 32.64
N ARG A 6 0.39 8.15 33.74
CA ARG A 6 0.76 9.09 34.81
C ARG A 6 2.10 8.75 35.45
N ARG A 7 2.37 7.46 35.71
CA ARG A 7 3.68 7.01 36.22
C ARG A 7 4.80 7.30 35.22
N ASN A 8 4.58 7.05 33.93
CA ASN A 8 5.57 7.34 32.89
C ASN A 8 5.82 8.85 32.73
N ILE A 9 4.79 9.69 32.81
CA ILE A 9 4.94 11.15 32.80
C ILE A 9 5.83 11.60 33.97
N LYS A 10 5.52 11.13 35.19
CA LYS A 10 6.32 11.43 36.39
C LYS A 10 7.76 10.93 36.27
N PHE A 11 7.96 9.74 35.70
CA PHE A 11 9.27 9.15 35.47
C PHE A 11 10.15 10.01 34.55
N ASN A 12 9.56 10.70 33.57
CA ASN A 12 10.28 11.61 32.66
C ASN A 12 10.55 13.01 33.25
N GLY A 13 10.30 13.21 34.55
CA GLY A 13 10.68 14.41 35.30
C GLY A 13 9.67 15.56 35.25
N SER A 14 10.04 16.69 35.87
CA SER A 14 9.16 17.84 36.10
C SER A 14 8.71 18.54 34.82
N VAL A 15 9.57 18.60 33.79
CA VAL A 15 9.22 19.22 32.50
C VAL A 15 8.07 18.47 31.84
N ALA A 16 8.12 17.14 31.81
CA ALA A 16 7.03 16.32 31.27
C ALA A 16 5.74 16.51 32.10
N GLY A 17 5.85 16.52 33.43
CA GLY A 17 4.70 16.74 34.32
C GLY A 17 4.00 18.10 34.17
N SER A 18 4.70 19.12 33.65
CA SER A 18 4.12 20.45 33.41
C SER A 18 3.47 20.64 32.03
N LYS A 19 3.70 19.69 31.10
CA LYS A 19 3.31 19.83 29.69
C LYS A 19 2.44 18.70 29.15
N VAL A 20 2.42 17.55 29.84
CA VAL A 20 1.77 16.34 29.36
C VAL A 20 0.66 15.94 30.31
N ASP A 21 -0.56 15.99 29.79
CA ASP A 21 -1.76 15.52 30.48
C ASP A 21 -2.18 14.15 29.96
N SER A 22 -2.74 13.33 30.85
CA SER A 22 -3.30 12.02 30.51
C SER A 22 -4.76 11.94 30.92
N HIS A 23 -5.59 11.58 29.97
CA HIS A 23 -7.03 11.51 30.13
C HIS A 23 -7.53 10.07 30.08
N LEU A 24 -8.56 9.77 30.88
CA LEU A 24 -9.30 8.51 30.80
C LEU A 24 -10.68 8.82 30.23
N ALA A 25 -10.81 8.73 28.91
CA ALA A 25 -12.05 9.01 28.19
C ALA A 25 -12.14 8.15 26.91
N ASP A 26 -13.34 8.03 26.34
CA ASP A 26 -13.49 7.55 24.97
C ASP A 26 -12.87 8.59 24.02
N ALA A 27 -11.88 8.18 23.23
CA ALA A 27 -11.15 9.07 22.34
C ALA A 27 -12.07 9.82 21.36
N ARG A 28 -13.17 9.21 20.90
CA ARG A 28 -14.12 9.85 19.98
C ARG A 28 -14.81 11.01 20.67
N VAL A 29 -15.34 10.78 21.87
CA VAL A 29 -16.03 11.80 22.67
C VAL A 29 -15.05 12.92 23.02
N PHE A 30 -13.84 12.57 23.46
CA PHE A 30 -12.81 13.55 23.78
C PHE A 30 -12.46 14.43 22.57
N MET A 31 -12.22 13.85 21.39
CA MET A 31 -11.93 14.64 20.19
C MET A 31 -13.13 15.51 19.77
N LEU A 32 -14.36 14.99 19.88
CA LEU A 32 -15.58 15.76 19.56
C LEU A 32 -15.81 16.95 20.48
N SER A 33 -15.45 16.84 21.77
CA SER A 33 -15.60 17.95 22.72
C SER A 33 -14.51 19.02 22.60
N HIS A 34 -13.46 18.78 21.82
CA HIS A 34 -12.34 19.70 21.58
C HIS A 34 -12.22 20.01 20.07
N PRO A 35 -13.25 20.61 19.44
CA PRO A 35 -13.25 20.86 18.01
C PRO A 35 -12.22 21.95 17.64
N LYS A 36 -11.39 21.67 16.62
CA LYS A 36 -10.33 22.57 16.14
C LYS A 36 -9.40 23.09 17.24
N GLU A 37 -9.01 22.20 18.14
CA GLU A 37 -8.13 22.52 19.26
C GLU A 37 -6.69 22.06 19.02
N PHE A 38 -6.51 20.94 18.32
CA PHE A 38 -5.20 20.29 18.23
C PHE A 38 -4.48 20.63 16.92
N ASP A 39 -3.24 21.10 17.02
CA ASP A 39 -2.34 21.26 15.86
C ASP A 39 -2.03 19.92 15.19
N MET A 40 -1.89 18.87 16.00
CA MET A 40 -1.57 17.53 15.55
C MET A 40 -2.35 16.48 16.34
N VAL A 41 -2.89 15.47 15.64
CA VAL A 41 -3.57 14.31 16.24
C VAL A 41 -2.95 13.03 15.68
N ASP A 42 -2.54 12.11 16.56
CA ASP A 42 -2.04 10.79 16.19
C ASP A 42 -3.03 9.70 16.59
N LEU A 43 -3.65 9.05 15.61
CA LEU A 43 -4.55 7.93 15.78
C LEU A 43 -3.82 6.61 15.55
N ASP A 44 -3.55 5.89 16.64
CA ASP A 44 -2.93 4.57 16.61
C ASP A 44 -3.77 3.50 17.33
N PRO A 45 -4.96 3.14 16.79
CA PRO A 45 -5.82 2.13 17.40
C PRO A 45 -5.38 0.71 17.02
N TYR A 46 -5.79 -0.26 17.82
CA TYR A 46 -5.72 -1.66 17.43
C TYR A 46 -6.74 -1.96 16.31
N GLY A 47 -6.23 -2.27 15.12
CA GLY A 47 -7.05 -2.61 13.95
C GLY A 47 -7.37 -1.41 13.07
N SER A 48 -8.65 -1.06 12.96
CA SER A 48 -9.12 0.00 12.06
C SER A 48 -9.26 1.34 12.79
N PRO A 49 -8.79 2.44 12.19
CA PRO A 49 -9.03 3.79 12.70
C PRO A 49 -10.39 4.38 12.28
N SER A 50 -11.16 3.71 11.41
CA SER A 50 -12.31 4.33 10.74
C SER A 50 -13.36 4.93 11.69
N VAL A 51 -13.59 4.30 12.85
CA VAL A 51 -14.58 4.77 13.85
C VAL A 51 -14.15 6.04 14.60
N PHE A 52 -12.87 6.43 14.51
CA PHE A 52 -12.32 7.62 15.14
C PHE A 52 -12.18 8.81 14.18
N LEU A 53 -12.25 8.55 12.87
CA LEU A 53 -11.93 9.55 11.84
C LEU A 53 -12.86 10.75 11.89
N ASP A 54 -14.16 10.54 12.13
CA ASP A 54 -15.15 11.61 12.18
C ASP A 54 -14.84 12.64 13.28
N SER A 55 -14.48 12.16 14.47
CA SER A 55 -14.07 13.01 15.59
C SER A 55 -12.71 13.66 15.35
N ALA A 56 -11.75 12.91 14.79
CA ALA A 56 -10.40 13.41 14.57
C ALA A 56 -10.32 14.49 13.49
N VAL A 57 -11.04 14.34 12.37
CA VAL A 57 -11.06 15.39 11.34
C VAL A 57 -11.76 16.66 11.80
N GLN A 58 -12.51 16.63 12.91
CA GLN A 58 -13.14 17.83 13.49
C GLN A 58 -12.27 18.47 14.58
N SER A 59 -11.49 17.68 15.32
CA SER A 59 -10.65 18.16 16.42
C SER A 59 -9.35 18.84 15.96
N VAL A 60 -8.84 18.50 14.78
CA VAL A 60 -7.62 19.10 14.20
C VAL A 60 -7.89 20.53 13.72
N VAL A 61 -7.01 21.48 14.04
CA VAL A 61 -7.08 22.88 13.56
C VAL A 61 -6.98 22.97 12.02
N ASP A 62 -7.30 24.14 11.45
CA ASP A 62 -7.10 24.35 10.02
C ASP A 62 -5.61 24.36 9.64
N GLY A 63 -5.23 23.54 8.67
CA GLY A 63 -3.82 23.33 8.28
C GLY A 63 -3.01 22.44 9.22
N GLY A 64 -3.63 21.91 10.30
CA GLY A 64 -3.03 20.95 11.22
C GLY A 64 -2.82 19.56 10.60
N MET A 65 -2.17 18.66 11.34
CA MET A 65 -1.76 17.33 10.88
C MET A 65 -2.54 16.21 11.57
N LEU A 66 -3.11 15.30 10.78
CA LEU A 66 -3.63 14.01 11.26
C LEU A 66 -2.68 12.90 10.84
N MET A 67 -2.20 12.15 11.83
CA MET A 67 -1.44 10.90 11.64
C MET A 67 -2.38 9.76 11.95
N CYS A 68 -2.40 8.74 11.10
CA CYS A 68 -3.36 7.66 11.20
C CYS A 68 -2.69 6.33 10.87
N THR A 69 -2.67 5.41 11.83
CA THR A 69 -2.23 4.03 11.66
C THR A 69 -3.42 3.11 11.46
N ALA A 70 -3.32 2.17 10.52
CA ALA A 70 -4.21 1.02 10.43
C ALA A 70 -3.40 -0.28 10.47
N THR A 71 -3.74 -1.17 11.40
CA THR A 71 -3.05 -2.46 11.58
C THR A 71 -3.88 -3.64 11.05
N ASP A 72 -5.09 -3.43 10.55
CA ASP A 72 -5.94 -4.49 9.99
C ASP A 72 -5.66 -4.76 8.50
N MET A 73 -4.38 -5.00 8.18
CA MET A 73 -3.90 -5.25 6.82
C MET A 73 -4.58 -6.44 6.13
N ALA A 74 -5.00 -7.47 6.88
CA ALA A 74 -5.77 -8.58 6.32
C ALA A 74 -7.10 -8.12 5.68
N VAL A 75 -7.74 -7.10 6.26
CA VAL A 75 -8.96 -6.49 5.72
C VAL A 75 -8.61 -5.60 4.52
N LEU A 76 -7.66 -4.69 4.67
CA LEU A 76 -7.26 -3.73 3.62
C LEU A 76 -6.65 -4.38 2.37
N CYS A 77 -5.98 -5.52 2.52
CA CYS A 77 -5.38 -6.27 1.42
C CYS A 77 -6.32 -7.30 0.76
N GLY A 78 -7.60 -7.30 1.13
CA GLY A 78 -8.63 -8.10 0.49
C GLY A 78 -8.76 -9.54 0.99
N GLY A 79 -8.33 -9.85 2.22
CA GLY A 79 -8.69 -11.09 2.89
C GLY A 79 -10.20 -11.18 3.15
N ASN A 80 -10.78 -10.09 3.69
CA ASN A 80 -12.21 -9.95 4.00
C ASN A 80 -12.75 -8.66 3.37
N GLY A 81 -13.16 -8.72 2.10
CA GLY A 81 -13.51 -7.55 1.29
C GLY A 81 -14.76 -6.82 1.78
N GLU A 82 -15.76 -7.56 2.24
CA GLU A 82 -17.00 -7.07 2.84
C GLU A 82 -16.75 -6.28 4.13
N VAL A 83 -15.80 -6.73 4.95
CA VAL A 83 -15.37 -6.01 6.16
C VAL A 83 -14.65 -4.72 5.79
N CYS A 84 -13.82 -4.75 4.73
CA CYS A 84 -13.13 -3.56 4.25
C CYS A 84 -14.13 -2.52 3.73
N TYR A 85 -15.12 -2.96 2.95
CA TYR A 85 -16.19 -2.08 2.48
C TYR A 85 -16.97 -1.45 3.64
N SER A 86 -17.34 -2.26 4.64
CA SER A 86 -18.09 -1.77 5.81
C SER A 86 -17.32 -0.76 6.65
N LYS A 87 -16.00 -0.96 6.82
CA LYS A 87 -15.16 -0.09 7.65
C LYS A 87 -14.67 1.15 6.92
N TYR A 88 -14.29 1.01 5.66
CA TYR A 88 -13.53 2.02 4.91
C TYR A 88 -14.30 2.60 3.71
N GLY A 89 -15.44 2.01 3.32
CA GLY A 89 -16.21 2.45 2.16
C GLY A 89 -15.57 2.10 0.81
N SER A 90 -14.65 1.13 0.78
CA SER A 90 -13.96 0.69 -0.44
C SER A 90 -13.84 -0.82 -0.50
N TYR A 91 -13.97 -1.39 -1.70
CA TYR A 91 -13.78 -2.81 -1.94
C TYR A 91 -12.32 -3.10 -2.36
N PRO A 92 -11.54 -3.86 -1.58
CA PRO A 92 -10.14 -4.15 -1.89
C PRO A 92 -10.02 -5.24 -2.97
N LEU A 93 -8.91 -5.21 -3.70
CA LEU A 93 -8.54 -6.26 -4.66
C LEU A 93 -7.34 -7.05 -4.13
N ARG A 94 -7.38 -8.38 -4.28
CA ARG A 94 -6.27 -9.29 -3.93
C ARG A 94 -5.16 -9.25 -4.98
N ALA A 95 -4.58 -8.06 -5.16
CA ALA A 95 -3.55 -7.78 -6.15
C ALA A 95 -2.14 -7.80 -5.54
N LYS A 96 -1.11 -7.82 -6.39
CA LYS A 96 0.29 -7.66 -5.93
C LYS A 96 0.57 -6.29 -5.33
N TYR A 97 -0.23 -5.28 -5.71
CA TYR A 97 -0.18 -3.92 -5.17
C TYR A 97 -1.03 -3.70 -3.92
N CYS A 98 -1.51 -4.76 -3.24
CA CYS A 98 -2.42 -4.66 -2.11
C CYS A 98 -1.94 -3.72 -0.98
N HIS A 99 -0.63 -3.67 -0.70
CA HIS A 99 -0.08 -2.78 0.33
C HIS A 99 -0.22 -1.29 -0.04
N GLU A 100 0.01 -0.93 -1.31
CA GLU A 100 -0.23 0.44 -1.76
C GLU A 100 -1.73 0.74 -1.85
N MET A 101 -2.53 -0.25 -2.28
CA MET A 101 -3.99 -0.11 -2.28
C MET A 101 -4.52 0.16 -0.87
N ALA A 102 -3.97 -0.50 0.16
CA ALA A 102 -4.32 -0.26 1.57
C ALA A 102 -4.10 1.20 2.00
N LEU A 103 -2.94 1.78 1.65
CA LEU A 103 -2.65 3.20 1.89
C LEU A 103 -3.68 4.10 1.20
N ARG A 104 -4.00 3.80 -0.06
CA ARG A 104 -4.93 4.58 -0.88
C ARG A 104 -6.39 4.44 -0.42
N ILE A 105 -6.79 3.28 0.10
CA ILE A 105 -8.08 3.06 0.75
C ILE A 105 -8.18 3.89 2.02
N LEU A 106 -7.14 3.88 2.86
CA LEU A 106 -7.14 4.66 4.10
C LEU A 106 -7.22 6.16 3.81
N LEU A 107 -6.47 6.68 2.83
CA LEU A 107 -6.57 8.08 2.40
C LEU A 107 -7.96 8.43 1.88
N ALA A 108 -8.55 7.60 1.02
CA ALA A 108 -9.92 7.82 0.55
C ALA A 108 -10.94 7.82 1.70
N CYS A 109 -10.76 6.95 2.69
CA CYS A 109 -11.60 6.89 3.87
C CYS A 109 -11.50 8.19 4.70
N ILE A 110 -10.28 8.68 4.99
CA ILE A 110 -10.09 9.93 5.73
C ILE A 110 -10.69 11.12 4.97
N GLU A 111 -10.43 11.21 3.66
CA GLU A 111 -11.00 12.27 2.80
C GLU A 111 -12.53 12.26 2.85
N SER A 112 -13.16 11.09 2.79
CA SER A 112 -14.63 10.97 2.87
C SER A 112 -15.21 11.47 4.18
N HIS A 113 -14.49 11.30 5.30
CA HIS A 113 -14.88 11.83 6.61
C HIS A 113 -14.69 13.35 6.64
N ALA A 114 -13.55 13.86 6.16
CA ALA A 114 -13.27 15.30 6.12
C ALA A 114 -14.31 16.08 5.28
N ASN A 115 -14.71 15.51 4.14
CA ASN A 115 -15.65 16.15 3.22
C ASN A 115 -17.02 16.45 3.82
N ARG A 116 -17.52 15.62 4.74
CA ARG A 116 -18.80 15.86 5.42
C ARG A 116 -18.82 17.19 6.18
N TYR A 117 -17.64 17.70 6.52
CA TYR A 117 -17.42 18.93 7.27
C TYR A 117 -16.87 20.08 6.41
N LYS A 118 -16.97 19.99 5.07
CA LYS A 118 -16.37 20.97 4.13
C LYS A 118 -14.85 21.09 4.26
N ARG A 119 -14.22 20.02 4.75
CA ARG A 119 -12.77 19.89 4.87
C ARG A 119 -12.24 18.92 3.83
N TYR A 120 -10.94 18.96 3.57
CA TYR A 120 -10.26 18.04 2.66
C TYR A 120 -8.85 17.76 3.18
N ILE A 121 -8.28 16.64 2.74
CA ILE A 121 -6.93 16.25 3.11
C ILE A 121 -5.89 16.56 2.03
N VAL A 122 -4.68 16.82 2.48
CA VAL A 122 -3.47 16.88 1.66
C VAL A 122 -2.48 15.86 2.22
N PRO A 123 -2.24 14.72 1.55
CA PRO A 123 -1.27 13.73 1.99
C PRO A 123 0.16 14.27 1.98
N VAL A 124 0.87 14.09 3.09
CA VAL A 124 2.27 14.49 3.26
C VAL A 124 3.20 13.29 3.08
N LEU A 125 2.88 12.18 3.75
CA LEU A 125 3.65 10.96 3.73
C LEU A 125 2.72 9.77 3.96
N SER A 126 2.98 8.66 3.30
CA SER A 126 2.22 7.42 3.45
C SER A 126 3.21 6.26 3.45
N VAL A 127 3.17 5.39 4.44
CA VAL A 127 4.18 4.32 4.57
C VAL A 127 3.53 3.02 4.98
N GLN A 128 3.99 1.93 4.37
CA GLN A 128 3.78 0.59 4.90
C GLN A 128 5.01 0.17 5.69
N MET A 129 4.79 -0.30 6.92
CA MET A 129 5.85 -0.74 7.83
C MET A 129 5.45 -2.07 8.44
N ASP A 130 6.13 -3.14 8.04
CA ASP A 130 5.90 -4.51 8.50
C ASP A 130 4.41 -4.92 8.35
N PHE A 131 3.64 -4.87 9.44
CA PHE A 131 2.26 -5.35 9.54
C PHE A 131 1.21 -4.23 9.57
N TYR A 132 1.60 -2.96 9.39
CA TYR A 132 0.68 -1.82 9.41
C TYR A 132 0.95 -0.83 8.27
N VAL A 133 -0.06 0.01 8.02
CA VAL A 133 0.07 1.19 7.18
C VAL A 133 -0.14 2.44 8.02
N ARG A 134 0.59 3.51 7.69
CA ARG A 134 0.49 4.80 8.37
C ARG A 134 0.48 5.93 7.36
N VAL A 135 -0.45 6.86 7.53
CA VAL A 135 -0.58 8.05 6.68
C VAL A 135 -0.49 9.32 7.51
N PHE A 136 0.11 10.35 6.92
CA PHE A 136 0.30 11.67 7.48
C PHE A 136 -0.39 12.65 6.54
N VAL A 137 -1.42 13.33 7.00
CA VAL A 137 -2.25 14.19 6.16
C VAL A 137 -2.48 15.53 6.83
N ARG A 138 -2.42 16.61 6.07
CA ARG A 138 -2.90 17.92 6.55
C ARG A 138 -4.38 18.07 6.28
N ILE A 139 -5.09 18.73 7.19
CA ILE A 139 -6.53 18.94 7.07
C ILE A 139 -6.83 20.43 6.90
N TYR A 140 -7.48 20.78 5.80
CA TYR A 140 -7.86 22.16 5.48
C TYR A 140 -9.36 22.31 5.30
N THR A 141 -9.87 23.51 5.51
CA THR A 141 -11.28 23.86 5.42
C THR A 141 -11.50 24.70 4.17
N SER A 142 -12.15 24.14 3.16
CA SER A 142 -12.54 24.89 1.97
C SER A 142 -13.63 24.16 1.20
N ALA A 143 -14.82 24.77 1.16
CA ALA A 143 -15.94 24.25 0.40
C ALA A 143 -15.70 24.22 -1.12
N SER A 144 -14.80 25.08 -1.63
CA SER A 144 -14.43 25.07 -3.05
C SER A 144 -13.41 23.98 -3.34
N ALA A 145 -12.36 23.84 -2.54
CA ALA A 145 -11.31 22.84 -2.76
C ALA A 145 -11.82 21.41 -2.59
N MET A 146 -12.77 21.18 -1.68
CA MET A 146 -13.45 19.89 -1.50
C MET A 146 -14.15 19.40 -2.78
N LYS A 147 -14.57 20.29 -3.68
CA LYS A 147 -15.17 19.89 -4.97
C LYS A 147 -14.19 19.09 -5.84
N ASN A 148 -12.89 19.17 -5.58
CA ASN A 148 -11.86 18.40 -6.27
C ASN A 148 -11.74 16.95 -5.77
N THR A 149 -12.40 16.54 -4.68
CA THR A 149 -12.33 15.15 -4.17
C THR A 149 -12.57 14.10 -5.25
N PRO A 150 -13.64 14.17 -6.07
CA PRO A 150 -13.90 13.12 -7.06
C PRO A 150 -12.80 12.98 -8.12
N LEU A 151 -11.96 14.00 -8.31
CA LEU A 151 -10.80 13.98 -9.21
C LEU A 151 -9.62 13.20 -8.62
N LYS A 152 -9.59 13.07 -7.28
CA LYS A 152 -8.53 12.39 -6.51
C LYS A 152 -8.89 10.93 -6.20
N LEU A 153 -10.04 10.46 -6.67
CA LEU A 153 -10.56 9.11 -6.41
C LEU A 153 -10.77 8.35 -7.72
N SER A 154 -10.44 7.06 -7.70
CA SER A 154 -10.67 6.16 -8.83
C SER A 154 -11.13 4.77 -8.38
N TYR A 155 -11.94 4.12 -9.20
CA TYR A 155 -12.12 2.68 -9.17
C TYR A 155 -11.00 1.97 -9.94
N ILE A 156 -10.80 0.68 -9.67
CA ILE A 156 -9.80 -0.15 -10.33
C ILE A 156 -10.51 -1.29 -11.04
N TYR A 157 -10.21 -1.50 -12.32
CA TYR A 157 -10.54 -2.72 -13.05
C TYR A 157 -9.29 -3.58 -13.15
N GLN A 158 -9.26 -4.74 -12.49
CA GLN A 158 -8.15 -5.68 -12.53
C GLN A 158 -8.54 -6.96 -13.26
N CYS A 159 -7.79 -7.32 -14.28
CA CYS A 159 -8.00 -8.55 -15.03
C CYS A 159 -7.66 -9.77 -14.16
N THR A 160 -8.57 -10.74 -14.10
CA THR A 160 -8.38 -11.98 -13.32
C THR A 160 -7.37 -12.94 -13.95
N GLY A 161 -7.03 -12.75 -15.24
CA GLY A 161 -6.15 -13.65 -15.97
C GLY A 161 -4.69 -13.22 -16.02
N CYS A 162 -4.42 -11.93 -16.24
CA CYS A 162 -3.06 -11.42 -16.47
C CYS A 162 -2.65 -10.31 -15.49
N ASP A 163 -3.49 -9.98 -14.51
CA ASP A 163 -3.26 -8.91 -13.54
C ASP A 163 -3.01 -7.51 -14.12
N SER A 164 -3.36 -7.30 -15.41
CA SER A 164 -3.45 -5.96 -15.98
C SER A 164 -4.52 -5.18 -15.23
N PHE A 165 -4.23 -3.93 -14.87
CA PHE A 165 -5.18 -3.08 -14.17
C PHE A 165 -5.33 -1.72 -14.85
N HIS A 166 -6.51 -1.13 -14.70
CA HIS A 166 -6.86 0.17 -15.26
C HIS A 166 -7.63 0.99 -14.22
N LEU A 167 -7.34 2.29 -14.15
CA LEU A 167 -8.02 3.20 -13.24
C LEU A 167 -9.16 3.93 -13.93
N GLN A 168 -10.30 3.97 -13.24
CA GLN A 168 -11.51 4.68 -13.62
C GLN A 168 -11.71 5.88 -12.70
N PRO A 169 -11.35 7.10 -13.12
CA PRO A 169 -11.61 8.30 -12.33
C PRO A 169 -13.11 8.47 -12.06
N ILE A 170 -13.45 8.90 -10.84
CA ILE A 170 -14.86 9.13 -10.44
C ILE A 170 -15.40 10.43 -11.04
N GLY A 171 -14.58 11.48 -11.03
CA GLY A 171 -14.94 12.79 -11.56
C GLY A 171 -13.96 13.30 -12.61
N ARG A 172 -14.41 14.31 -13.36
CA ARG A 172 -13.60 15.12 -14.27
C ARG A 172 -14.01 16.58 -14.20
N THR A 173 -13.14 17.46 -14.66
CA THR A 173 -13.46 18.88 -14.83
C THR A 173 -13.53 19.25 -16.30
N VAL A 174 -14.36 20.25 -16.59
CA VAL A 174 -14.41 20.94 -17.89
C VAL A 174 -14.30 22.43 -17.63
N SER A 175 -13.29 23.07 -18.20
CA SER A 175 -13.08 24.51 -18.10
C SER A 175 -13.66 25.20 -19.33
N LYS A 176 -14.62 26.11 -19.13
CA LYS A 176 -15.20 26.95 -20.20
C LYS A 176 -15.39 28.37 -19.68
N ASN A 177 -14.88 29.36 -20.42
CA ASN A 177 -15.03 30.79 -20.12
C ASN A 177 -14.71 31.14 -18.65
N ASN A 178 -13.52 30.76 -18.17
CA ASN A 178 -13.06 31.00 -16.80
C ASN A 178 -13.90 30.33 -15.68
N SER A 179 -14.87 29.48 -16.03
CA SER A 179 -15.64 28.67 -15.09
C SER A 179 -15.23 27.20 -15.17
N VAL A 180 -15.04 26.57 -14.01
CA VAL A 180 -14.74 25.12 -13.90
C VAL A 180 -16.01 24.39 -13.52
N ARG A 181 -16.47 23.48 -14.39
CA ARG A 181 -17.60 22.59 -14.12
C ARG A 181 -17.09 21.20 -13.74
N TYR A 182 -17.61 20.66 -12.66
CA TYR A 182 -17.35 19.30 -12.20
C TYR A 182 -18.38 18.35 -12.79
N LEU A 183 -17.93 17.26 -13.40
CA LEU A 183 -18.78 16.26 -14.06
C LEU A 183 -18.34 14.85 -13.65
N PRO A 184 -19.23 13.85 -13.75
CA PRO A 184 -18.84 12.46 -13.64
C PRO A 184 -17.75 12.09 -14.67
N GLY A 185 -16.85 11.18 -14.28
CA GLY A 185 -15.89 10.56 -15.18
C GLY A 185 -16.60 9.74 -16.28
N PHE A 186 -15.96 9.61 -17.44
CA PHE A 186 -16.45 8.71 -18.50
C PHE A 186 -16.14 7.26 -18.12
N GLY A 187 -17.09 6.35 -18.24
CA GLY A 187 -16.86 4.94 -17.98
C GLY A 187 -17.76 4.00 -18.80
N PRO A 188 -17.38 2.72 -18.91
CA PRO A 188 -16.16 2.12 -18.36
C PRO A 188 -14.90 2.42 -19.22
N VAL A 189 -13.73 2.57 -18.58
CA VAL A 189 -12.41 2.71 -19.25
C VAL A 189 -11.92 1.42 -19.92
N VAL A 190 -12.58 0.29 -19.66
CA VAL A 190 -12.26 -1.02 -20.22
C VAL A 190 -13.50 -1.67 -20.84
N PRO A 191 -13.34 -2.52 -21.87
CA PRO A 191 -14.40 -3.40 -22.33
C PRO A 191 -14.75 -4.49 -21.29
N GLN A 192 -15.77 -5.31 -21.58
CA GLN A 192 -16.20 -6.41 -20.70
C GLN A 192 -15.12 -7.47 -20.47
N GLU A 193 -14.26 -7.68 -21.46
CA GLU A 193 -13.18 -8.68 -21.43
C GLU A 193 -11.82 -8.04 -21.70
N CYS A 194 -10.76 -8.60 -21.14
CA CYS A 194 -9.44 -8.02 -21.24
C CYS A 194 -8.92 -8.02 -22.69
N SER A 195 -8.55 -6.83 -23.18
CA SER A 195 -7.93 -6.64 -24.50
C SER A 195 -6.64 -7.44 -24.68
N ASN A 196 -5.98 -7.85 -23.60
CA ASN A 196 -4.74 -8.61 -23.64
C ASN A 196 -4.98 -10.13 -23.62
N CYS A 197 -5.69 -10.65 -22.62
CA CYS A 197 -5.85 -12.10 -22.41
C CYS A 197 -7.28 -12.65 -22.52
N GLY A 198 -8.30 -11.83 -22.76
CA GLY A 198 -9.70 -12.25 -22.92
C GLY A 198 -10.43 -12.65 -21.62
N LYS A 199 -9.78 -12.61 -20.46
CA LYS A 199 -10.45 -12.88 -19.17
C LYS A 199 -11.18 -11.65 -18.64
N LYS A 200 -12.13 -11.84 -17.72
CA LYS A 200 -12.95 -10.77 -17.12
C LYS A 200 -12.15 -9.86 -16.17
N TYR A 201 -12.74 -8.70 -15.86
CA TYR A 201 -12.22 -7.75 -14.88
C TYR A 201 -12.98 -7.84 -13.55
N ASN A 202 -12.25 -7.85 -12.45
CA ASN A 202 -12.79 -7.54 -11.12
C ASN A 202 -12.74 -6.03 -10.90
N MET A 203 -13.79 -5.46 -10.32
CA MET A 203 -13.85 -4.06 -9.94
C MET A 203 -13.55 -3.89 -8.45
N GLY A 204 -12.72 -2.92 -8.09
CA GLY A 204 -12.44 -2.52 -6.72
C GLY A 204 -12.37 -1.01 -6.54
N GLY A 205 -12.23 -0.57 -5.29
CA GLY A 205 -12.24 0.84 -4.90
C GLY A 205 -13.56 1.30 -4.27
N PRO A 206 -13.78 2.63 -4.16
CA PRO A 206 -12.90 3.69 -4.64
C PRO A 206 -11.61 3.83 -3.82
N ILE A 207 -10.51 4.13 -4.49
CA ILE A 207 -9.21 4.40 -3.86
C ILE A 207 -8.74 5.83 -4.15
N TRP A 208 -7.85 6.35 -3.32
CA TRP A 208 -7.13 7.59 -3.61
C TRP A 208 -6.17 7.39 -4.79
N SER A 209 -6.37 8.10 -5.89
CA SER A 209 -5.58 8.00 -7.12
C SER A 209 -4.60 9.17 -7.34
N ALA A 210 -4.71 10.24 -6.53
CA ALA A 210 -3.76 11.35 -6.53
C ALA A 210 -2.43 10.98 -5.80
N PRO A 211 -1.43 11.88 -5.80
CA PRO A 211 -0.20 11.68 -5.04
C PRO A 211 -0.46 11.42 -3.56
N ILE A 212 0.36 10.54 -2.96
CA ILE A 212 0.25 10.10 -1.55
C ILE A 212 1.40 10.63 -0.68
N HIS A 213 2.30 11.41 -1.29
CA HIS A 213 3.46 12.04 -0.68
C HIS A 213 3.62 13.46 -1.21
N ASP A 214 4.11 14.34 -0.34
CA ASP A 214 4.66 15.64 -0.70
C ASP A 214 6.17 15.48 -0.92
N GLN A 215 6.63 15.62 -2.17
CA GLN A 215 8.03 15.35 -2.53
C GLN A 215 9.02 16.37 -1.94
N GLU A 216 8.59 17.63 -1.81
CA GLU A 216 9.42 18.67 -1.18
C GLU A 216 9.59 18.35 0.30
N TRP A 217 8.50 17.95 0.95
CA TRP A 217 8.52 17.58 2.36
C TRP A 217 9.35 16.33 2.63
N VAL A 218 9.21 15.28 1.81
CA VAL A 218 10.03 14.06 1.91
C VAL A 218 11.52 14.40 1.78
N THR A 219 11.87 15.27 0.84
CA THR A 219 13.27 15.66 0.62
C THR A 219 13.81 16.48 1.78
N SER A 220 13.00 17.38 2.34
CA SER A 220 13.34 18.16 3.55
C SER A 220 13.56 17.24 4.76
N ILE A 221 12.62 16.32 5.04
CA ILE A 221 12.73 15.39 6.17
C ILE A 221 13.96 14.49 6.00
N LEU A 222 14.24 14.02 4.79
CA LEU A 222 15.43 13.21 4.52
C LEU A 222 16.73 13.98 4.78
N ALA A 223 16.77 15.27 4.49
CA ALA A 223 17.93 16.12 4.80
C ALA A 223 18.09 16.29 6.32
N ASP A 224 17.01 16.58 7.04
CA ASP A 224 17.04 16.79 8.49
C ASP A 224 17.41 15.52 9.26
N VAL A 225 16.85 14.37 8.86
CA VAL A 225 17.16 13.07 9.46
C VAL A 225 18.64 12.73 9.31
N LYS A 226 19.26 13.07 8.17
CA LYS A 226 20.72 12.87 7.94
C LYS A 226 21.57 13.71 8.89
N LEU A 227 21.13 14.91 9.25
CA LEU A 227 21.83 15.77 10.21
C LEU A 227 21.67 15.27 11.66
N MET A 228 20.58 14.57 11.97
CA MET A 228 20.25 14.09 13.31
C MET A 228 20.46 12.58 13.49
N LYS A 229 21.47 12.01 12.81
CA LYS A 229 21.74 10.56 12.81
C LYS A 229 21.74 9.93 14.21
N ASP A 230 22.43 10.56 15.15
CA ASP A 230 22.63 10.01 16.50
C ASP A 230 21.39 10.10 17.40
N ARG A 231 20.35 10.85 16.99
CA ARG A 231 19.10 11.00 17.77
C ARG A 231 18.08 9.91 17.49
N TYR A 232 18.22 9.18 16.39
CA TYR A 232 17.23 8.21 15.95
C TYR A 232 17.81 6.79 15.99
N PRO A 233 17.38 5.94 16.94
CA PRO A 233 17.82 4.55 17.01
C PRO A 233 17.52 3.76 15.73
N ALA A 234 16.45 4.14 15.01
CA ALA A 234 16.04 3.53 13.75
C ALA A 234 16.47 4.34 12.51
N TYR A 235 17.56 5.13 12.60
CA TYR A 235 18.02 6.02 11.53
C TYR A 235 18.12 5.32 10.17
N ASP A 236 18.78 4.16 10.11
CA ASP A 236 19.00 3.46 8.84
C ASP A 236 17.67 3.09 8.17
N ARG A 237 16.66 2.70 8.97
CA ARG A 237 15.34 2.32 8.48
C ARG A 237 14.59 3.54 7.94
N ILE A 238 14.60 4.64 8.70
CA ILE A 238 13.94 5.88 8.31
C ILE A 238 14.58 6.44 7.03
N SER A 239 15.91 6.51 6.99
CA SER A 239 16.68 7.00 5.85
C SER A 239 16.47 6.15 4.60
N ALA A 240 16.44 4.81 4.73
CA ALA A 240 16.18 3.88 3.62
C ALA A 240 14.78 4.07 3.02
N VAL A 241 13.76 4.17 3.87
CA VAL A 241 12.36 4.35 3.42
C VAL A 241 12.18 5.72 2.75
N LEU A 242 12.63 6.81 3.40
CA LEU A 242 12.53 8.16 2.83
C LEU A 242 13.32 8.30 1.52
N THR A 243 14.51 7.69 1.42
CA THR A 243 15.28 7.66 0.17
C THR A 243 14.50 6.93 -0.93
N THR A 244 13.89 5.79 -0.62
CA THR A 244 13.09 5.04 -1.59
C THR A 244 11.89 5.87 -2.07
N ILE A 245 11.15 6.49 -1.14
CA ILE A 245 10.00 7.34 -1.46
C ILE A 245 10.39 8.56 -2.31
N SER A 246 11.55 9.18 -2.04
CA SER A 246 12.05 10.32 -2.82
C SER A 246 12.39 9.98 -4.27
N GLU A 247 12.57 8.68 -4.58
CA GLU A 247 12.86 8.18 -5.94
C GLU A 247 11.61 7.59 -6.63
N GLU A 248 10.46 7.56 -5.97
CA GLU A 248 9.22 7.03 -6.53
C GLU A 248 8.53 8.04 -7.45
N LEU A 249 7.86 7.52 -8.49
CA LEU A 249 6.92 8.31 -9.28
C LEU A 249 5.71 8.71 -8.41
N PRO A 250 5.48 10.02 -8.16
CA PRO A 250 4.41 10.50 -7.29
C PRO A 250 3.03 10.44 -7.96
N ASP A 251 2.99 10.57 -9.28
CA ASP A 251 1.78 10.68 -10.11
C ASP A 251 1.30 9.34 -10.67
N VAL A 252 2.05 8.26 -10.43
CA VAL A 252 1.71 6.91 -10.89
C VAL A 252 1.15 6.09 -9.72
N PRO A 253 -0.18 5.85 -9.69
CA PRO A 253 -0.80 5.00 -8.69
C PRO A 253 -0.58 3.51 -8.93
N LEU A 254 -0.34 2.79 -7.84
CA LEU A 254 -0.11 1.34 -7.79
C LEU A 254 1.19 0.95 -8.52
N PHE A 255 1.47 -0.35 -8.59
CA PHE A 255 2.69 -0.85 -9.21
C PHE A 255 2.50 -2.21 -9.87
N LEU A 256 3.39 -2.53 -10.79
CA LEU A 256 3.50 -3.80 -11.48
C LEU A 256 4.52 -4.70 -10.77
N SER A 257 4.30 -6.01 -10.80
CA SER A 257 5.28 -6.99 -10.32
C SER A 257 5.88 -7.73 -11.50
N LEU A 258 7.18 -7.55 -11.73
CA LEU A 258 7.90 -8.24 -12.81
C LEU A 258 7.80 -9.77 -12.67
N HIS A 259 7.93 -10.26 -11.43
CA HIS A 259 7.77 -11.69 -11.13
C HIS A 259 6.40 -12.20 -11.57
N ASN A 260 5.34 -11.41 -11.37
CA ASN A 260 3.99 -11.81 -11.76
C ASN A 260 3.81 -11.82 -13.28
N LEU A 261 4.33 -10.82 -14.00
CA LEU A 261 4.31 -10.80 -15.47
C LEU A 261 5.00 -12.05 -16.03
N CYS A 262 6.17 -12.40 -15.50
CA CYS A 262 6.89 -13.62 -15.88
C CYS A 262 6.13 -14.90 -15.51
N ALA A 263 5.47 -14.93 -14.34
CA ALA A 263 4.66 -16.07 -13.92
C ALA A 263 3.42 -16.30 -14.79
N THR A 264 2.83 -15.23 -15.33
CA THR A 264 1.73 -15.29 -16.31
C THR A 264 2.22 -15.86 -17.64
N LEU A 265 3.40 -15.44 -18.11
CA LEU A 265 3.98 -15.89 -19.38
C LEU A 265 4.76 -17.21 -19.29
N LYS A 266 5.02 -17.71 -18.07
CA LYS A 266 5.89 -18.85 -17.80
C LYS A 266 7.30 -18.69 -18.40
N CYS A 267 7.82 -17.46 -18.39
CA CYS A 267 9.13 -17.14 -18.95
C CYS A 267 10.20 -16.99 -17.86
N THR A 268 11.46 -17.08 -18.27
CA THR A 268 12.59 -16.69 -17.43
C THR A 268 12.51 -15.19 -17.15
N SER A 269 12.74 -14.80 -15.89
CA SER A 269 12.65 -13.39 -15.51
C SER A 269 13.85 -12.62 -16.07
N PRO A 270 13.64 -11.50 -16.78
CA PRO A 270 14.71 -10.56 -17.04
C PRO A 270 15.21 -9.97 -15.71
N SER A 271 16.44 -9.47 -15.70
CA SER A 271 16.91 -8.66 -14.57
C SER A 271 16.10 -7.36 -14.49
N ALA A 272 15.88 -6.85 -13.28
CA ALA A 272 15.13 -5.60 -13.10
C ALA A 272 15.78 -4.42 -13.86
N VAL A 273 17.11 -4.43 -14.02
CA VAL A 273 17.85 -3.40 -14.77
C VAL A 273 17.53 -3.46 -16.27
N ILE A 274 17.48 -4.66 -16.85
CA ILE A 274 17.15 -4.86 -18.27
C ILE A 274 15.70 -4.44 -18.53
N PHE A 275 14.77 -4.88 -17.69
CA PHE A 275 13.36 -4.52 -17.84
C PHE A 275 13.14 -3.01 -17.71
N ARG A 276 13.77 -2.36 -16.72
CA ARG A 276 13.74 -0.89 -16.60
C ARG A 276 14.31 -0.19 -17.82
N SER A 277 15.41 -0.69 -18.37
CA SER A 277 16.00 -0.13 -19.57
C SER A 277 15.04 -0.19 -20.76
N ALA A 278 14.33 -1.31 -20.92
CA ALA A 278 13.34 -1.48 -21.99
C ALA A 278 12.18 -0.48 -21.86
N VAL A 279 11.66 -0.25 -20.65
CA VAL A 279 10.60 0.73 -20.41
C VAL A 279 11.07 2.16 -20.69
N ILE A 280 12.29 2.51 -20.25
CA ILE A 280 12.89 3.84 -20.49
C ILE A 280 13.13 4.06 -21.98
N ASN A 281 13.68 3.07 -22.69
CA ASN A 281 13.94 3.16 -24.12
C ASN A 281 12.64 3.22 -24.95
N ALA A 282 11.53 2.73 -24.39
CA ALA A 282 10.19 2.89 -24.98
C ALA A 282 9.57 4.28 -24.72
N GLY A 283 10.27 5.17 -24.02
CA GLY A 283 9.83 6.55 -23.76
C GLY A 283 9.01 6.75 -22.49
N TYR A 284 8.95 5.75 -21.61
CA TYR A 284 8.16 5.80 -20.38
C TYR A 284 9.01 5.91 -19.12
N ARG A 285 8.44 6.48 -18.06
CA ARG A 285 9.09 6.61 -16.75
C ARG A 285 8.90 5.34 -15.94
N ILE A 286 9.91 4.98 -15.14
CA ILE A 286 9.83 3.83 -14.24
C ILE A 286 10.55 4.10 -12.92
N SER A 287 9.96 3.67 -11.80
CA SER A 287 10.60 3.69 -10.48
C SER A 287 10.37 2.38 -9.72
N GLY A 288 11.06 2.21 -8.59
CA GLY A 288 10.66 1.24 -7.59
C GLY A 288 9.44 1.72 -6.80
N THR A 289 9.09 0.99 -5.74
CA THR A 289 8.11 1.38 -4.73
C THR A 289 8.59 0.95 -3.35
N HIS A 290 8.34 1.72 -2.30
CA HIS A 290 8.75 1.43 -0.92
C HIS A 290 7.93 0.31 -0.30
N VAL A 291 6.72 0.03 -0.81
CA VAL A 291 5.85 -1.01 -0.24
C VAL A 291 6.21 -2.42 -0.68
N ASN A 292 7.02 -2.56 -1.74
CA ASN A 292 7.41 -3.86 -2.28
C ASN A 292 8.76 -3.78 -3.03
N PRO A 293 9.78 -4.56 -2.63
CA PRO A 293 11.10 -4.55 -3.27
C PRO A 293 11.10 -4.98 -4.74
N LEU A 294 10.11 -5.77 -5.15
CA LEU A 294 9.93 -6.26 -6.52
C LEU A 294 8.88 -5.45 -7.30
N GLY A 295 8.30 -4.42 -6.69
CA GLY A 295 7.31 -3.55 -7.32
C GLY A 295 7.97 -2.49 -8.22
N LEU A 296 7.34 -2.23 -9.36
CA LEU A 296 7.77 -1.26 -10.35
C LEU A 296 6.59 -0.34 -10.71
N LYS A 297 6.73 0.96 -10.48
CA LYS A 297 5.76 1.96 -10.93
C LYS A 297 6.16 2.43 -12.32
N SER A 298 5.23 2.50 -13.25
CA SER A 298 5.47 2.97 -14.62
C SER A 298 4.24 3.68 -15.15
N ASP A 299 4.43 4.74 -15.93
CA ASP A 299 3.37 5.41 -16.69
C ASP A 299 3.10 4.74 -18.05
N ALA A 300 3.81 3.66 -18.37
CA ALA A 300 3.56 2.86 -19.55
C ALA A 300 2.19 2.15 -19.48
N PRO A 301 1.35 2.25 -20.53
CA PRO A 301 0.13 1.46 -20.65
C PRO A 301 0.42 -0.04 -20.60
N MET A 302 -0.54 -0.84 -20.12
CA MET A 302 -0.39 -2.29 -20.03
C MET A 302 -0.06 -2.95 -21.37
N ASP A 303 -0.58 -2.42 -22.48
CA ASP A 303 -0.30 -2.95 -23.81
C ASP A 303 1.18 -2.83 -24.18
N VAL A 304 1.83 -1.71 -23.80
CA VAL A 304 3.28 -1.50 -23.98
C VAL A 304 4.08 -2.45 -23.09
N ILE A 305 3.65 -2.62 -21.84
CA ILE A 305 4.31 -3.57 -20.91
C ILE A 305 4.26 -4.99 -21.47
N TRP A 306 3.12 -5.41 -22.03
CA TRP A 306 2.99 -6.72 -22.66
C TRP A 306 3.82 -6.82 -23.95
N ASP A 307 3.91 -5.77 -24.76
CA ASP A 307 4.79 -5.74 -25.94
C ASP A 307 6.26 -5.94 -25.57
N ILE A 308 6.74 -5.26 -24.52
CA ILE A 308 8.10 -5.47 -24.01
C ILE A 308 8.32 -6.93 -23.61
N MET A 309 7.36 -7.53 -22.90
CA MET A 309 7.45 -8.92 -22.49
C MET A 309 7.33 -9.91 -23.68
N ARG A 310 6.54 -9.59 -24.71
CA ARG A 310 6.47 -10.36 -25.97
C ARG A 310 7.83 -10.37 -26.67
N CYS A 311 8.49 -9.21 -26.78
CA CYS A 311 9.85 -9.11 -27.32
C CYS A 311 10.87 -9.91 -26.49
N TRP A 312 10.74 -9.90 -25.16
CA TRP A 312 11.60 -10.69 -24.28
C TRP A 312 11.46 -12.20 -24.53
N VAL A 313 10.22 -12.70 -24.64
CA VAL A 313 9.93 -14.12 -24.89
C VAL A 313 10.35 -14.56 -26.29
N LYS A 314 10.31 -13.67 -27.30
CA LYS A 314 10.90 -13.98 -28.62
C LYS A 314 12.39 -14.28 -28.54
N ASN A 315 13.12 -13.57 -27.67
CA ASN A 315 14.56 -13.80 -27.45
C ASN A 315 14.83 -14.97 -26.48
N HIS A 316 13.86 -15.32 -25.64
CA HIS A 316 13.95 -16.41 -24.65
C HIS A 316 12.71 -17.30 -24.73
N PRO A 317 12.66 -18.24 -25.68
CA PRO A 317 11.46 -19.01 -25.98
C PRO A 317 11.02 -19.86 -24.79
N VAL A 318 9.71 -19.89 -24.57
CA VAL A 318 9.06 -20.68 -23.52
C VAL A 318 8.53 -22.00 -24.06
N LYS A 319 8.36 -22.99 -23.19
CA LYS A 319 7.71 -24.26 -23.55
C LYS A 319 6.26 -24.01 -23.95
N ALA A 320 5.77 -24.76 -24.95
CA ALA A 320 4.38 -24.69 -25.39
C ALA A 320 3.42 -24.91 -24.20
N GLN A 321 2.41 -24.05 -24.12
CA GLN A 321 1.38 -24.06 -23.07
C GLN A 321 0.00 -24.27 -23.70
N PRO A 322 -1.01 -24.71 -22.92
CA PRO A 322 -2.39 -24.79 -23.36
C PRO A 322 -2.92 -23.45 -23.90
N LEU A 323 -3.79 -23.52 -24.92
CA LEU A 323 -4.32 -22.34 -25.61
C LEU A 323 -5.19 -21.43 -24.73
N ASP A 324 -5.84 -21.97 -23.69
CA ASP A 324 -6.71 -21.21 -22.77
C ASP A 324 -5.93 -20.41 -21.69
N GLN A 325 -4.63 -20.66 -21.53
CA GLN A 325 -3.85 -19.90 -20.56
C GLN A 325 -3.66 -18.45 -21.03
N SER A 326 -3.83 -17.51 -20.09
CA SER A 326 -3.66 -16.07 -20.34
C SER A 326 -2.34 -15.74 -21.04
N GLY A 327 -1.25 -16.42 -20.64
CA GLY A 327 0.07 -16.21 -21.24
C GLY A 327 0.11 -16.58 -22.73
N THR A 328 -0.48 -17.70 -23.12
CA THR A 328 -0.56 -18.14 -24.52
C THR A 328 -1.34 -17.14 -25.37
N VAL A 329 -2.47 -16.62 -24.87
CA VAL A 329 -3.28 -15.61 -25.57
C VAL A 329 -2.50 -14.31 -25.76
N ILE A 330 -1.73 -13.88 -24.75
CA ILE A 330 -0.90 -12.68 -24.84
C ILE A 330 0.21 -12.87 -25.88
N LEU A 331 0.89 -14.03 -25.87
CA LEU A 331 1.97 -14.36 -26.81
C LEU A 331 1.49 -14.60 -28.24
N GLY A 332 0.22 -14.95 -28.44
CA GLY A 332 -0.39 -15.09 -29.77
C GLY A 332 -0.53 -13.77 -30.53
N LYS A 333 -0.44 -12.63 -29.84
CA LYS A 333 -0.46 -11.29 -30.45
C LYS A 333 0.95 -10.85 -30.80
N GLN A 334 1.12 -10.31 -32.02
CA GLN A 334 2.40 -9.73 -32.41
C GLN A 334 2.62 -8.39 -31.67
N PRO A 335 3.85 -8.13 -31.19
CA PRO A 335 4.15 -6.87 -30.55
C PRO A 335 4.11 -5.72 -31.57
N VAL A 336 3.44 -4.63 -31.21
CA VAL A 336 3.40 -3.40 -32.02
C VAL A 336 4.69 -2.61 -31.79
N LEU A 337 5.14 -2.55 -30.53
CA LEU A 337 6.40 -1.93 -30.13
C LEU A 337 7.56 -2.95 -30.13
N GLN A 338 8.66 -2.62 -30.80
CA GLN A 338 9.91 -3.37 -30.69
C GLN A 338 10.72 -2.87 -29.50
N ALA A 339 10.85 -3.70 -28.47
CA ALA A 339 11.55 -3.31 -27.25
C ALA A 339 13.08 -3.31 -27.43
N ASN A 340 13.72 -2.22 -27.01
CA ASN A 340 15.17 -2.10 -26.95
C ASN A 340 15.67 -2.41 -25.53
N PHE A 341 16.36 -3.54 -25.35
CA PHE A 341 16.90 -3.99 -24.07
C PHE A 341 18.32 -3.46 -23.74
N ALA A 342 18.89 -2.59 -24.59
CA ALA A 342 20.17 -1.95 -24.32
C ALA A 342 20.12 -1.14 -23.02
N ARG A 343 21.18 -1.24 -22.21
CA ARG A 343 21.22 -0.61 -20.88
C ARG A 343 21.08 0.90 -20.98
N ALA A 344 20.00 1.44 -20.41
CA ALA A 344 19.80 2.88 -20.32
C ALA A 344 20.60 3.46 -19.14
N VAL A 345 21.16 4.67 -19.30
CA VAL A 345 21.95 5.34 -18.24
C VAL A 345 21.10 5.58 -16.98
N ALA A 346 19.79 5.79 -17.15
CA ALA A 346 18.81 5.96 -16.06
C ALA A 346 18.20 4.64 -15.52
N SER A 347 18.71 3.47 -15.90
CA SER A 347 18.13 2.17 -15.48
C SER A 347 18.37 1.81 -14.00
N LEU A 348 19.37 2.44 -13.38
CA LEU A 348 19.65 2.33 -11.95
C LEU A 348 19.15 3.58 -11.25
N SER A 349 18.50 3.40 -10.09
CA SER A 349 18.15 4.54 -9.25
C SER A 349 19.42 5.16 -8.64
N LYS A 350 19.37 6.45 -8.26
CA LYS A 350 20.52 7.16 -7.69
C LYS A 350 21.00 6.46 -6.41
N ALA A 351 20.08 5.93 -5.61
CA ALA A 351 20.35 5.14 -4.42
C ALA A 351 21.05 3.80 -4.74
N GLN A 352 20.65 3.12 -5.81
CA GLN A 352 21.34 1.90 -6.26
C GLN A 352 22.76 2.18 -6.73
N ALA A 353 22.97 3.28 -7.46
CA ALA A 353 24.30 3.73 -7.85
C ALA A 353 25.18 4.08 -6.64
N LYS A 354 24.57 4.62 -5.57
CA LYS A 354 25.25 4.99 -4.32
C LYS A 354 25.30 3.88 -3.24
N LYS A 355 24.84 2.66 -3.55
CA LYS A 355 24.75 1.53 -2.60
C LYS A 355 24.00 1.84 -1.28
N VAL A 356 23.02 2.73 -1.33
CA VAL A 356 22.18 3.04 -0.16
C VAL A 356 21.13 1.94 0.00
N ALA A 357 21.02 1.38 1.21
CA ALA A 357 20.00 0.37 1.53
C ALA A 357 18.59 0.97 1.35
N ARG A 358 17.71 0.25 0.63
CA ARG A 358 16.31 0.65 0.39
C ARG A 358 15.31 -0.15 1.21
N PHE A 359 15.66 -1.41 1.44
CA PHE A 359 14.90 -2.34 2.27
C PHE A 359 15.86 -2.90 3.30
N LEU A 360 15.51 -2.73 4.57
CA LEU A 360 16.18 -3.42 5.66
C LEU A 360 15.45 -4.74 5.92
N PRO A 361 16.16 -5.78 6.40
CA PRO A 361 15.51 -7.03 6.78
C PRO A 361 14.45 -6.78 7.86
N ASN A 362 13.38 -7.58 7.83
CA ASN A 362 12.36 -7.52 8.86
C ASN A 362 13.00 -7.82 10.23
N PRO A 363 12.52 -7.19 11.31
CA PRO A 363 13.05 -7.45 12.64
C PRO A 363 12.82 -8.91 13.09
N GLU A 364 13.47 -9.30 14.19
CA GLU A 364 13.52 -10.69 14.67
C GLU A 364 12.14 -11.35 14.89
N ARG A 365 12.14 -12.69 14.98
CA ARG A 365 10.97 -13.61 15.03
C ARG A 365 9.85 -13.27 16.04
N HIS A 366 10.06 -12.35 16.97
CA HIS A 366 9.09 -11.93 18.00
C HIS A 366 8.73 -10.44 17.94
N TRP A 367 9.02 -9.79 16.81
CA TRP A 367 8.70 -8.39 16.59
C TRP A 367 7.30 -8.21 16.01
N GLY A 368 6.47 -7.43 16.71
CA GLY A 368 5.11 -7.10 16.29
C GLY A 368 4.12 -7.12 17.46
N PRO A 369 2.86 -6.72 17.24
CA PRO A 369 1.83 -6.74 18.27
C PRO A 369 1.55 -8.21 18.58
N LYS A 370 1.68 -8.60 19.84
CA LYS A 370 1.23 -9.92 20.27
C LYS A 370 -0.26 -10.07 19.94
N LEU A 371 -0.67 -11.30 19.61
CA LEU A 371 -2.08 -11.65 19.48
C LEU A 371 -2.86 -11.04 20.65
N ARG A 372 -3.95 -10.33 20.35
CA ARG A 372 -4.85 -9.80 21.36
C ARG A 372 -5.16 -10.92 22.34
N ALA A 373 -5.02 -10.70 23.65
CA ALA A 373 -5.41 -11.67 24.66
C ALA A 373 -6.84 -12.15 24.32
N GLY A 374 -6.96 -13.43 23.98
CA GLY A 374 -8.16 -13.98 23.37
C GLY A 374 -9.38 -13.73 24.24
N ARG A 375 -10.52 -13.43 23.61
CA ARG A 375 -11.83 -13.65 24.26
C ARG A 375 -11.89 -15.13 24.59
N GLN A 376 -12.03 -15.48 25.87
CA GLN A 376 -12.46 -16.83 26.23
C GLN A 376 -13.78 -17.08 25.51
N ILE A 377 -13.78 -18.02 24.56
CA ILE A 377 -15.00 -18.52 23.93
C ILE A 377 -15.76 -19.23 25.06
N THR A 378 -16.70 -18.54 25.67
CA THR A 378 -17.64 -19.18 26.59
C THR A 378 -18.67 -19.94 25.77
N SER A 379 -19.11 -21.09 26.31
CA SER A 379 -20.03 -22.06 25.72
C SER A 379 -21.34 -21.48 25.15
N LYS A 380 -21.68 -20.23 25.47
CA LYS A 380 -22.84 -19.50 24.93
C LYS A 380 -22.72 -19.12 23.44
N HIS A 381 -21.53 -19.17 22.83
CA HIS A 381 -21.37 -18.93 21.38
C HIS A 381 -21.49 -20.21 20.52
N VAL A 382 -21.52 -21.39 21.16
CA VAL A 382 -21.55 -22.71 20.50
C VAL A 382 -22.94 -23.06 19.97
N SER A 383 -24.01 -22.46 20.52
CA SER A 383 -25.39 -22.79 20.12
C SER A 383 -25.85 -22.14 18.81
N LEU A 384 -25.05 -21.26 18.19
CA LEU A 384 -25.42 -20.50 16.99
C LEU A 384 -24.71 -20.98 15.70
N LEU A 385 -23.64 -21.77 15.83
CA LEU A 385 -22.85 -22.30 14.72
C LEU A 385 -22.93 -23.82 14.83
N GLY A 386 -23.76 -24.44 13.99
CA GLY A 386 -23.99 -25.88 14.01
C GLY A 386 -22.69 -26.71 13.93
N PRO A 387 -22.77 -28.02 14.28
CA PRO A 387 -21.59 -28.88 14.49
C PRO A 387 -20.64 -28.99 13.29
N GLU A 388 -21.09 -28.67 12.08
CA GLU A 388 -20.26 -28.70 10.86
C GLU A 388 -19.22 -27.57 10.79
N ALA A 389 -19.47 -26.42 11.43
CA ALA A 389 -18.51 -25.30 11.44
C ALA A 389 -17.28 -25.59 12.32
N VAL A 390 -17.42 -26.47 13.31
CA VAL A 390 -16.38 -26.79 14.30
C VAL A 390 -15.26 -27.64 13.70
N ASN A 391 -15.58 -28.59 12.82
CA ASN A 391 -14.58 -29.47 12.20
C ASN A 391 -13.67 -28.76 11.19
N SER A 392 -14.11 -27.63 10.63
CA SER A 392 -13.29 -26.82 9.73
C SER A 392 -12.23 -25.97 10.45
N ILE A 393 -12.47 -25.63 11.72
CA ILE A 393 -11.59 -24.78 12.52
C ILE A 393 -10.52 -25.62 13.22
N ILE A 394 -10.87 -26.81 13.72
CA ILE A 394 -9.94 -27.70 14.43
C ILE A 394 -8.88 -28.29 13.47
N ASN A 395 -9.26 -28.63 12.24
CA ASN A 395 -8.31 -29.20 11.26
C ASN A 395 -7.30 -28.16 10.70
N HIS A 396 -7.47 -26.88 10.99
CA HIS A 396 -6.50 -25.84 10.62
C HIS A 396 -5.49 -25.52 11.73
N GLU A 397 -5.65 -26.07 12.95
CA GLU A 397 -4.75 -25.84 14.09
C GLU A 397 -3.68 -26.93 14.27
N GLU A 398 -3.78 -28.08 13.59
CA GLU A 398 -2.76 -29.14 13.61
C GLU A 398 -2.18 -29.40 12.22
N GLY A 399 -1.12 -28.68 11.88
CA GLY A 399 -0.37 -28.85 10.63
C GLY A 399 1.05 -28.35 10.76
N ASP A 400 1.86 -29.04 11.58
CA ASP A 400 3.30 -28.83 11.69
C ASP A 400 4.02 -29.21 10.37
N GLU A 401 4.81 -28.29 9.81
CA GLU A 401 5.75 -28.60 8.73
C GLU A 401 6.93 -29.46 9.26
N PRO A 402 7.31 -30.55 8.56
CA PRO A 402 8.36 -31.45 9.03
C PRO A 402 9.77 -30.85 8.91
N GLN A 403 10.52 -30.90 10.02
CA GLN A 403 11.94 -30.56 10.11
C GLN A 403 12.78 -31.38 9.11
N ALA A 404 13.45 -30.69 8.19
CA ALA A 404 14.46 -31.27 7.32
C ALA A 404 15.70 -31.70 8.14
N LYS A 405 15.87 -33.01 8.30
CA LYS A 405 17.05 -33.67 8.90
C LYS A 405 18.32 -33.33 8.10
N ARG A 406 19.24 -32.56 8.69
CA ARG A 406 20.67 -32.61 8.35
C ARG A 406 21.24 -33.90 8.94
N LYS A 407 21.43 -34.93 8.11
CA LYS A 407 22.29 -36.07 8.44
C LYS A 407 23.74 -35.59 8.42
N LYS A 408 24.37 -35.50 9.59
CA LYS A 408 25.83 -35.62 9.73
C LYS A 408 26.15 -37.11 9.69
N THR A 409 26.95 -37.52 8.71
CA THR A 409 27.64 -38.80 8.68
C THR A 409 28.93 -38.62 9.49
N GLU A 410 29.00 -39.26 10.65
CA GLU A 410 30.25 -39.58 11.34
C GLU A 410 30.24 -41.11 11.50
N ASP A 411 31.12 -41.79 10.76
CA ASP A 411 31.48 -43.18 11.01
C ASP A 411 32.59 -43.24 12.07
N PRO A 412 32.58 -44.23 12.98
CA PRO A 412 33.58 -44.39 14.02
C PRO A 412 34.71 -45.34 13.61
N THR A 413 35.88 -45.18 14.26
CA THR A 413 37.02 -46.11 14.39
C THR A 413 37.85 -46.37 13.11
N CYS A 414 39.18 -46.47 13.08
CA CYS A 414 40.16 -46.78 14.12
C CYS A 414 41.61 -46.61 13.58
N ILE A 415 42.58 -46.43 14.49
CA ILE A 415 44.00 -46.85 14.49
C ILE A 415 45.07 -45.73 14.58
N SER A 416 45.86 -45.91 15.65
CA SER A 416 47.18 -45.41 16.07
C SER A 416 47.32 -43.94 16.45
#